data_AF-A0A514CGZ9-F1
#
_entry.id   AF-A0A514CGZ9-F1
#
_cell.length_a   1.000
_cell.length_b   1.000
_cell.length_c   1.000
_cell.angle_alpha   90.00
_cell.angle_beta   90.00
_cell.angle_gamma   90.00
#
_symmetry.space_group_name_H-M   'P 1'
#
loop_
_entity.id
_entity.type
_entity.pdbx_description
1 polymer ?
#
loop_
_entity_poly.entity_id
_entity_poly.type
_entity_poly.pdbx_seq_one_letter_code
_entity_poly.pdbx_strand_id
1 'polypeptide(L)'
;MKKTVIIISILAVLGFVAFAYLGGFKDYPIEVKQGESIQLYGLTYRGTPQDKGLKTTFQKIEAALAEEAEATLHTIYYVEPAGKLDTMKVFVGLDQANDRIEADWEEKVFPENQFLVADLRYNKWVMPRPETIKEDMQAFAEENHLTLTGIFIDRLLHEDHVQVWAPIAKKK
;
A
#
# COMPACT_ATOMS: atom_id res chain seq x y z
N MET A 1 -15.72 -37.51 -21.42
CA MET A 1 -16.08 -37.19 -20.02
C MET A 1 -14.95 -37.53 -19.03
N LYS A 2 -14.54 -38.80 -18.85
CA LYS A 2 -13.45 -39.15 -17.88
C LYS A 2 -12.13 -38.38 -18.11
N LYS A 3 -11.67 -38.27 -19.37
CA LYS A 3 -10.44 -37.52 -19.71
C LYS A 3 -10.54 -36.03 -19.41
N THR A 4 -11.71 -35.43 -19.64
CA THR A 4 -11.98 -34.01 -19.36
C THR A 4 -11.95 -33.73 -17.86
N VAL A 5 -12.55 -34.60 -17.05
CA VAL A 5 -12.52 -34.49 -15.59
C VAL A 5 -11.08 -34.60 -15.07
N ILE A 6 -10.29 -35.55 -15.59
CA ILE A 6 -8.88 -35.69 -15.20
C ILE A 6 -8.07 -34.44 -15.53
N ILE A 7 -8.27 -33.86 -16.72
CA ILE A 7 -7.58 -32.63 -17.13
C ILE A 7 -7.98 -31.44 -16.23
N ILE A 8 -9.28 -31.28 -15.94
CA ILE A 8 -9.76 -30.22 -15.05
C ILE A 8 -9.20 -30.39 -13.63
N SER A 9 -9.18 -31.63 -13.12
CA SER A 9 -8.62 -31.91 -11.80
C SER A 9 -7.12 -31.61 -11.74
N ILE A 10 -6.34 -31.95 -12.76
CA ILE A 10 -4.91 -31.62 -12.82
C ILE A 10 -4.72 -30.10 -12.86
N LEU A 11 -5.49 -29.39 -13.70
CA LEU A 11 -5.42 -27.92 -13.76
C LEU A 11 -5.80 -27.26 -12.43
N ALA A 12 -6.82 -27.78 -11.75
CA ALA A 12 -7.24 -27.28 -10.44
C ALA A 12 -6.14 -27.48 -9.38
N VAL A 13 -5.50 -28.67 -9.36
CA VAL A 13 -4.38 -28.94 -8.45
C VAL A 13 -3.19 -28.04 -8.75
N LEU A 14 -2.82 -27.88 -10.02
CA LEU A 14 -1.73 -26.98 -10.43
C LEU A 14 -2.02 -25.53 -10.05
N GLY A 15 -3.25 -25.05 -10.29
CA GLY A 15 -3.68 -23.72 -9.89
C GLY A 15 -3.65 -23.52 -8.37
N PHE A 16 -4.10 -24.51 -7.60
CA PHE A 16 -4.06 -24.47 -6.14
C PHE A 16 -2.62 -24.40 -5.61
N VAL A 17 -1.72 -25.23 -6.13
CA VAL A 17 -0.30 -25.22 -5.75
C VAL A 17 0.34 -23.88 -6.10
N ALA A 18 0.05 -23.33 -7.28
CA ALA A 18 0.56 -22.01 -7.68
C ALA A 18 0.05 -20.89 -6.74
N PHE A 19 -1.24 -20.87 -6.41
CA PHE A 19 -1.82 -19.88 -5.50
C PHE A 19 -1.20 -19.95 -4.09
N ALA A 20 -1.02 -21.16 -3.56
CA ALA A 20 -0.36 -21.37 -2.27
C ALA A 20 1.11 -20.92 -2.29
N TYR A 21 1.84 -21.24 -3.37
CA TYR A 21 3.25 -20.85 -3.53
C TYR A 21 3.44 -19.34 -3.61
N LEU A 22 2.51 -18.62 -4.26
CA LEU A 22 2.53 -17.16 -4.35
C LEU A 22 2.16 -16.46 -3.03
N GLY A 23 1.70 -17.21 -2.03
CA GLY A 23 1.37 -16.70 -0.70
C GLY A 23 -0.12 -16.46 -0.45
N GLY A 24 -1.03 -16.89 -1.33
CA GLY A 24 -2.45 -16.54 -1.24
C GLY A 24 -3.23 -17.06 -0.01
N PHE A 25 -2.61 -17.87 0.85
CA PHE A 25 -3.17 -18.33 2.14
C PHE A 25 -2.39 -17.84 3.36
N LYS A 26 -1.36 -17.02 3.17
CA LYS A 26 -0.63 -16.48 4.32
C LYS A 26 -1.52 -15.44 4.99
N ASP A 27 -1.57 -15.47 6.31
CA ASP A 27 -1.97 -14.31 7.09
C ASP A 27 -0.79 -13.35 7.17
N TYR A 28 -1.07 -12.06 7.20
CA TYR A 28 -0.06 -11.04 7.41
C TYR A 28 -0.14 -10.50 8.84
N PRO A 29 0.99 -10.26 9.50
CA PRO A 29 0.98 -9.72 10.84
C PRO A 29 0.51 -8.26 10.82
N ILE A 30 -0.35 -7.93 11.78
CA ILE A 30 -0.73 -6.55 12.10
C ILE A 30 -0.20 -6.27 13.50
N GLU A 31 0.63 -5.24 13.64
CA GLU A 31 1.28 -4.90 14.91
C GLU A 31 1.29 -3.40 15.18
N VAL A 32 1.28 -3.03 16.46
CA VAL A 32 1.48 -1.63 16.87
C VAL A 32 2.97 -1.34 16.92
N LYS A 33 3.43 -0.37 16.12
CA LYS A 33 4.80 0.13 16.14
C LYS A 33 4.86 1.51 16.79
N GLN A 34 5.86 1.67 17.65
CA GLN A 34 6.33 2.98 18.08
C GLN A 34 7.27 3.52 17.00
N GLY A 35 7.12 4.79 16.65
CA GLY A 35 7.92 5.43 15.62
C GLY A 35 7.99 6.94 15.79
N GLU A 36 8.75 7.57 14.91
CA GLU A 36 8.77 9.02 14.79
C GLU A 36 7.65 9.49 13.86
N SER A 37 7.40 10.80 13.83
CA SER A 37 6.46 11.40 12.89
C SER A 37 6.86 11.07 11.45
N ILE A 38 5.91 10.65 10.63
CA ILE A 38 6.16 10.41 9.21
C ILE A 38 6.08 11.75 8.48
N GLN A 39 7.11 12.09 7.72
CA GLN A 39 7.12 13.22 6.79
C GLN A 39 7.29 12.67 5.38
N LEU A 40 6.40 13.02 4.47
CA LEU A 40 6.46 12.60 3.08
C LEU A 40 6.50 13.81 2.17
N TYR A 41 7.28 13.72 1.10
CA TYR A 41 7.41 14.75 0.09
C TYR A 41 7.07 14.18 -1.29
N GLY A 42 6.19 14.84 -2.03
CA GLY A 42 5.78 14.31 -3.33
C GLY A 42 4.63 15.06 -3.99
N LEU A 43 3.78 14.33 -4.70
CA LEU A 43 2.75 14.91 -5.57
C LEU A 43 1.42 14.18 -5.40
N THR A 44 0.33 14.95 -5.28
CA THR A 44 -1.03 14.42 -5.37
C THR A 44 -1.52 14.42 -6.81
N TYR A 45 -1.91 13.25 -7.28
CA TYR A 45 -2.67 13.07 -8.50
C TYR A 45 -4.17 12.94 -8.22
N ARG A 46 -4.99 13.52 -9.11
CA ARG A 46 -6.44 13.34 -9.13
C ARG A 46 -6.92 13.13 -10.58
N GLY A 47 -7.62 12.03 -10.82
CA GLY A 47 -8.16 11.66 -12.12
C GLY A 47 -8.37 10.16 -12.19
N THR A 48 -8.16 9.48 -13.31
CA THR A 48 -8.46 8.04 -13.45
C THR A 48 -7.19 7.17 -13.49
N PRO A 49 -7.28 5.87 -13.14
CA PRO A 49 -6.14 4.95 -13.21
C PRO A 49 -5.43 4.84 -14.56
N GLN A 50 -6.13 5.15 -15.67
CA GLN A 50 -5.59 5.02 -17.03
C GLN A 50 -5.02 6.33 -17.58
N ASP A 51 -5.15 7.42 -16.84
CA ASP A 51 -4.62 8.71 -17.23
C ASP A 51 -3.09 8.69 -17.26
N LYS A 52 -2.52 9.38 -18.26
CA LYS A 52 -1.08 9.62 -18.33
C LYS A 52 -0.58 10.41 -17.12
N GLY A 53 -1.40 11.29 -16.53
CA GLY A 53 -1.05 12.08 -15.36
C GLY A 53 -0.62 11.23 -14.16
N LEU A 54 -1.30 10.09 -13.92
CA LEU A 54 -0.90 9.15 -12.87
C LEU A 54 0.50 8.58 -13.15
N LYS A 55 0.71 8.07 -14.36
CA LYS A 55 2.01 7.52 -14.78
C LYS A 55 3.12 8.57 -14.67
N THR A 56 2.88 9.80 -15.13
CA THR A 56 3.85 10.89 -15.04
C THR A 56 4.16 11.24 -13.59
N THR A 57 3.17 11.18 -12.69
CA THR A 57 3.37 11.42 -11.26
C THR A 57 4.30 10.36 -10.67
N PHE A 58 4.02 9.07 -10.89
CA PHE A 58 4.90 7.99 -10.44
C PHE A 58 6.31 8.12 -11.02
N GLN A 59 6.43 8.36 -12.34
CA GLN A 59 7.74 8.48 -13.00
C GLN A 59 8.59 9.62 -12.44
N LYS A 60 7.98 10.76 -12.06
CA LYS A 60 8.69 11.86 -11.41
C LYS A 60 9.26 11.42 -10.06
N ILE A 61 8.44 10.80 -9.21
CA ILE A 61 8.86 10.38 -7.88
C ILE A 61 9.87 9.22 -7.95
N GLU A 62 9.68 8.26 -8.85
CA GLU A 62 10.61 7.15 -9.09
C GLU A 62 11.97 7.62 -9.62
N ALA A 63 12.00 8.67 -10.44
CA ALA A 63 13.24 9.27 -10.91
C ALA A 63 14.03 9.89 -9.74
N ALA A 64 13.35 10.57 -8.82
CA ALA A 64 13.97 11.10 -7.61
C ALA A 64 14.43 10.00 -6.65
N LEU A 65 13.65 8.93 -6.49
CA LEU A 65 14.02 7.75 -5.70
C LEU A 65 15.32 7.10 -6.20
N ALA A 66 15.53 7.05 -7.52
CA ALA A 66 16.75 6.49 -8.09
C ALA A 66 18.01 7.28 -7.72
N GLU A 67 17.88 8.54 -7.31
CA GLU A 67 18.98 9.38 -6.83
C GLU A 67 19.20 9.26 -5.30
N GLU A 68 18.23 8.73 -4.56
CA GLU A 68 18.20 8.68 -3.09
C GLU A 68 18.08 7.24 -2.58
N ALA A 69 19.23 6.58 -2.38
CA ALA A 69 19.29 5.15 -2.08
C ALA A 69 18.63 4.72 -0.75
N GLU A 70 18.41 5.65 0.18
CA GLU A 70 17.79 5.38 1.49
C GLU A 70 16.29 5.77 1.54
N ALA A 71 15.78 6.47 0.53
CA ALA A 71 14.38 6.86 0.47
C ALA A 71 13.49 5.65 0.17
N THR A 72 12.26 5.68 0.68
CA THR A 72 11.21 4.70 0.38
C THR A 72 10.05 5.36 -0.35
N LEU A 73 9.51 4.69 -1.38
CA LEU A 73 8.30 5.13 -2.05
C LEU A 73 7.06 4.88 -1.17
N HIS A 74 6.20 5.90 -1.10
CA HIS A 74 4.97 5.87 -0.37
C HIS A 74 3.77 6.27 -1.22
N THR A 75 2.62 5.65 -0.96
CA THR A 75 1.34 6.07 -1.52
C THR A 75 0.26 6.25 -0.47
N ILE A 76 -0.61 7.24 -0.67
CA ILE A 76 -1.80 7.46 0.17
C ILE A 76 -3.01 7.64 -0.73
N TYR A 77 -3.90 6.66 -0.74
CA TYR A 77 -5.15 6.72 -1.49
C TYR A 77 -6.25 7.38 -0.64
N TYR A 78 -6.49 8.67 -0.89
CA TYR A 78 -7.61 9.39 -0.28
C TYR A 78 -8.96 8.97 -0.88
N VAL A 79 -8.94 8.58 -2.15
CA VAL A 79 -10.09 8.00 -2.86
C VAL A 79 -9.57 6.85 -3.72
N GLU A 80 -10.00 5.64 -3.40
CA GLU A 80 -9.71 4.45 -4.19
C GLU A 80 -10.70 4.32 -5.36
N PRO A 81 -10.21 4.03 -6.57
CA PRO A 81 -11.07 3.80 -7.71
C PRO A 81 -11.63 2.37 -7.68
N ALA A 82 -12.95 2.21 -7.79
CA ALA A 82 -13.57 0.88 -7.92
C ALA A 82 -13.35 0.27 -9.33
N GLY A 83 -13.04 1.12 -10.32
CA GLY A 83 -12.80 0.74 -11.70
C GLY A 83 -11.88 1.70 -12.45
N LYS A 84 -11.48 1.29 -13.66
CA LYS A 84 -10.49 2.01 -14.50
C LYS A 84 -10.90 3.43 -14.92
N LEU A 85 -12.19 3.74 -14.86
CA LEU A 85 -12.75 5.05 -15.23
C LEU A 85 -13.14 5.90 -14.02
N ASP A 86 -13.03 5.34 -12.82
CA ASP A 86 -13.40 6.05 -11.61
C ASP A 86 -12.33 7.06 -11.23
N THR A 87 -12.77 8.16 -10.63
CA THR A 87 -11.84 9.17 -10.14
C THR A 87 -11.19 8.70 -8.85
N MET A 88 -9.87 8.62 -8.86
CA MET A 88 -9.03 8.43 -7.70
C MET A 88 -8.37 9.74 -7.27
N LYS A 89 -7.95 9.78 -6.01
CA LYS A 89 -7.06 10.81 -5.48
C LYS A 89 -5.98 10.11 -4.68
N VAL A 90 -4.75 10.19 -5.16
CA VAL A 90 -3.59 9.51 -4.57
C VAL A 90 -2.44 10.48 -4.41
N PHE A 91 -1.81 10.47 -3.25
CA PHE A 91 -0.50 11.07 -3.05
C PHE A 91 0.57 10.01 -3.31
N VAL A 92 1.64 10.39 -4.00
CA VAL A 92 2.82 9.57 -4.27
C VAL A 92 4.04 10.38 -3.84
N GLY A 93 4.88 9.84 -2.96
CA GLY A 93 6.01 10.59 -2.41
C GLY A 93 7.04 9.73 -1.69
N LEU A 94 8.07 10.37 -1.13
CA LEU A 94 9.20 9.75 -0.45
C LEU A 94 9.27 10.17 1.03
N ASP A 95 9.73 9.28 1.91
CA ASP A 95 9.96 9.56 3.34
C ASP A 95 11.26 10.32 3.64
N GLN A 96 12.15 10.37 2.66
CA GLN A 96 13.33 11.22 2.67
C GLN A 96 13.26 12.15 1.46
N ALA A 97 13.29 13.45 1.74
CA ALA A 97 13.72 14.42 0.76
C ALA A 97 15.04 15.00 1.27
N ASN A 98 16.09 14.83 0.48
CA ASN A 98 17.27 15.67 0.51
C ASN A 98 16.89 17.16 0.35
N ASP A 99 17.87 18.07 0.36
CA ASP A 99 17.68 19.51 0.12
C ASP A 99 17.08 19.86 -1.28
N ARG A 100 16.61 18.85 -2.03
CA ARG A 100 16.07 18.93 -3.39
C ARG A 100 14.58 18.58 -3.46
N ILE A 101 13.79 19.01 -2.48
CA ILE A 101 12.34 19.10 -2.67
C ILE A 101 12.11 19.97 -3.91
N GLU A 102 11.61 19.38 -5.01
CA GLU A 102 11.30 20.15 -6.20
C GLU A 102 10.23 21.19 -5.86
N ALA A 103 10.26 22.36 -6.52
CA ALA A 103 9.39 23.48 -6.16
C ALA A 103 7.88 23.19 -6.28
N ASP A 104 7.49 22.13 -7.00
CA ASP A 104 6.09 21.69 -7.15
C ASP A 104 5.69 20.56 -6.19
N TRP A 105 6.59 20.08 -5.33
CA TRP A 105 6.29 19.02 -4.37
C TRP A 105 5.59 19.58 -3.13
N GLU A 106 4.66 18.79 -2.61
CA GLU A 106 3.97 19.06 -1.36
C GLU A 106 4.51 18.17 -0.23
N GLU A 107 4.44 18.71 0.99
CA GLU A 107 4.79 17.98 2.22
C GLU A 107 3.52 17.43 2.90
N LYS A 108 3.61 16.21 3.42
CA LYS A 108 2.61 15.58 4.30
C LYS A 108 3.28 15.19 5.60
N VAL A 109 2.79 15.74 6.71
CA VAL A 109 3.30 15.44 8.06
C VAL A 109 2.24 14.71 8.86
N PHE A 110 2.61 13.56 9.39
CA PHE A 110 1.82 12.74 10.32
C PHE A 110 2.50 12.79 11.68
N PRO A 111 2.04 13.66 12.61
CA PRO A 111 2.71 13.93 13.87
C PRO A 111 2.53 12.80 14.91
N GLU A 112 1.76 11.77 14.59
CA GLU A 112 1.58 10.58 15.42
C GLU A 112 2.92 9.85 15.59
N ASN A 113 3.12 9.26 16.77
CA ASN A 113 4.30 8.47 17.11
C ASN A 113 3.97 6.98 17.30
N GLN A 114 2.72 6.61 17.01
CA GLN A 114 2.22 5.24 17.09
C GLN A 114 1.46 4.92 15.82
N PHE A 115 1.77 3.76 15.24
CA PHE A 115 1.19 3.31 13.99
C PHE A 115 0.75 1.87 14.13
N LEU A 116 -0.38 1.54 13.53
CA LEU A 116 -0.72 0.17 13.24
C LEU A 116 -0.10 -0.20 11.89
N VAL A 117 0.64 -1.30 11.84
CA VAL A 117 1.41 -1.69 10.65
C VAL A 117 1.05 -3.10 10.23
N ALA A 118 0.55 -3.25 9.01
CA ALA A 118 0.38 -4.53 8.34
C ALA A 118 1.61 -4.81 7.44
N ASP A 119 2.30 -5.94 7.63
CA ASP A 119 3.48 -6.34 6.84
C ASP A 119 3.10 -7.38 5.78
N LEU A 120 2.96 -6.93 4.53
CA LEU A 120 2.45 -7.74 3.42
C LEU A 120 3.61 -8.28 2.59
N ARG A 121 3.75 -9.62 2.58
CA ARG A 121 4.76 -10.33 1.78
C ARG A 121 4.09 -11.27 0.79
N TYR A 122 3.60 -10.68 -0.30
CA TYR A 122 2.80 -11.36 -1.32
C TYR A 122 3.29 -10.99 -2.70
N ASN A 123 3.20 -11.96 -3.61
CA ASN A 123 3.26 -11.61 -5.02
C ASN A 123 2.02 -10.78 -5.40
N LYS A 124 2.19 -9.75 -6.24
CA LYS A 124 1.12 -8.85 -6.73
C LYS A 124 -0.14 -9.54 -7.26
N TRP A 125 -0.03 -10.77 -7.77
CA TRP A 125 -1.16 -11.53 -8.32
C TRP A 125 -2.11 -12.09 -7.26
N VAL A 126 -1.64 -12.26 -6.02
CA VAL A 126 -2.40 -12.86 -4.91
C VAL A 126 -2.46 -11.95 -3.68
N MET A 127 -2.02 -10.69 -3.81
CA MET A 127 -2.10 -9.71 -2.74
C MET A 127 -3.57 -9.46 -2.38
N PRO A 128 -3.91 -9.40 -1.08
CA PRO A 128 -5.25 -9.00 -0.63
C PRO A 128 -5.64 -7.64 -1.20
N ARG A 129 -6.95 -7.42 -1.35
CA ARG A 129 -7.45 -6.12 -1.83
C ARG A 129 -7.20 -5.03 -0.79
N PRO A 130 -6.96 -3.77 -1.21
CA PRO A 130 -6.77 -2.65 -0.29
C PRO A 130 -7.88 -2.52 0.75
N GLU A 131 -9.13 -2.70 0.35
CA GLU A 131 -10.29 -2.61 1.26
C GLU A 131 -10.24 -3.68 2.35
N THR A 132 -9.86 -4.91 1.99
CA THR A 132 -9.71 -6.02 2.95
C THR A 132 -8.61 -5.71 3.97
N ILE A 133 -7.49 -5.12 3.54
CA ILE A 133 -6.40 -4.76 4.45
C ILE A 133 -6.85 -3.67 5.44
N LYS A 134 -7.59 -2.66 4.96
CA LYS A 134 -8.15 -1.61 5.82
C LYS A 134 -9.16 -2.14 6.81
N GLU A 135 -10.04 -3.04 6.38
CA GLU A 135 -11.02 -3.72 7.23
C GLU A 135 -10.33 -4.52 8.33
N ASP A 136 -9.32 -5.33 8.00
CA ASP A 136 -8.56 -6.13 8.96
C ASP A 136 -7.81 -5.23 9.98
N MET A 137 -7.19 -4.16 9.51
CA MET A 137 -6.52 -3.17 10.38
C MET A 137 -7.51 -2.43 11.29
N GLN A 138 -8.69 -2.07 10.78
CA GLN A 138 -9.74 -1.42 11.56
C GLN A 138 -10.30 -2.38 12.64
N ALA A 139 -10.55 -3.64 12.28
CA ALA A 139 -10.98 -4.67 13.22
C ALA A 139 -9.96 -4.87 14.35
N PHE A 140 -8.67 -5.01 14.00
CA PHE A 140 -7.60 -5.10 14.99
C PHE A 140 -7.58 -3.88 15.92
N ALA A 141 -7.73 -2.67 15.37
CA ALA A 141 -7.76 -1.44 16.15
C ALA A 141 -8.94 -1.42 17.14
N GLU A 142 -10.13 -1.84 16.71
CA GLU A 142 -11.32 -1.90 17.55
C GLU A 142 -11.19 -2.92 18.68
N GLU A 143 -10.70 -4.12 18.38
CA GLU A 143 -10.42 -5.18 19.35
C GLU A 143 -9.41 -4.73 20.43
N ASN A 144 -8.45 -3.88 20.05
CA ASN A 144 -7.42 -3.35 20.94
C ASN A 144 -7.74 -1.95 21.50
N HIS A 145 -8.96 -1.44 21.29
CA HIS A 145 -9.41 -0.12 21.75
C HIS A 145 -8.52 1.05 21.29
N LEU A 146 -7.94 0.92 20.10
CA LEU A 146 -7.18 1.93 19.38
C LEU A 146 -8.12 2.72 18.48
N THR A 147 -7.74 3.97 18.17
CA THR A 147 -8.48 4.82 17.23
C THR A 147 -7.54 5.21 16.11
N LEU A 148 -7.81 4.75 14.89
CA LEU A 148 -7.05 5.14 13.71
C LEU A 148 -7.49 6.53 13.24
N THR A 149 -6.58 7.27 12.62
CA THR A 149 -6.88 8.57 12.00
C THR A 149 -7.73 8.47 10.71
N GLY A 150 -7.84 7.26 10.15
CA GLY A 150 -8.48 7.00 8.86
C GLY A 150 -7.54 7.17 7.65
N ILE A 151 -6.27 7.49 7.88
CA ILE A 151 -5.24 7.53 6.83
C ILE A 151 -4.51 6.18 6.81
N PHE A 152 -4.28 5.68 5.59
CA PHE A 152 -3.48 4.49 5.33
C PHE A 152 -2.35 4.86 4.37
N ILE A 153 -1.12 4.63 4.81
CA ILE A 153 0.10 5.00 4.11
C ILE A 153 0.78 3.71 3.67
N ASP A 154 0.78 3.45 2.37
CA ASP A 154 1.53 2.32 1.83
C ASP A 154 3.01 2.70 1.79
N ARG A 155 3.85 1.78 2.23
CA ARG A 155 5.31 1.84 2.14
C ARG A 155 5.77 0.72 1.22
N LEU A 156 6.22 1.07 0.02
CA LEU A 156 6.57 0.14 -1.04
C LEU A 156 8.06 -0.19 -0.91
N LEU A 157 8.37 -1.25 -0.15
CA LEU A 157 9.76 -1.66 0.11
C LEU A 157 10.35 -2.42 -1.07
N HIS A 158 9.61 -3.41 -1.60
CA HIS A 158 9.96 -4.19 -2.79
C HIS A 158 8.71 -4.58 -3.58
N GLU A 159 8.87 -5.16 -4.78
CA GLU A 159 7.73 -5.58 -5.63
C GLU A 159 6.76 -6.57 -4.95
N ASP A 160 7.24 -7.34 -3.98
CA ASP A 160 6.49 -8.34 -3.22
C ASP A 160 6.40 -8.04 -1.72
N HIS A 161 6.85 -6.85 -1.30
CA HIS A 161 6.91 -6.44 0.10
C HIS A 161 6.39 -5.01 0.27
N VAL A 162 5.19 -4.91 0.81
CA VAL A 162 4.52 -3.64 1.10
C VAL A 162 4.17 -3.62 2.58
N GLN A 163 4.32 -2.47 3.22
CA GLN A 163 3.74 -2.27 4.55
C GLN A 163 2.63 -1.23 4.46
N VAL A 164 1.50 -1.46 5.13
CA VAL A 164 0.44 -0.46 5.26
C VAL A 164 0.47 0.09 6.67
N TRP A 165 0.69 1.40 6.79
CA TRP A 165 0.83 2.10 8.05
C TRP A 165 -0.40 2.97 8.28
N ALA A 166 -1.08 2.77 9.41
CA ALA A 166 -2.22 3.59 9.83
C ALA A 166 -1.86 4.36 11.12
N PRO A 167 -1.80 5.70 11.10
CA PRO A 167 -1.51 6.48 12.30
C PRO A 167 -2.59 6.30 13.37
N ILE A 168 -2.16 6.10 14.62
CA ILE A 168 -3.04 5.95 15.77
C ILE A 168 -3.25 7.32 16.41
N ALA A 169 -4.50 7.77 16.45
CA ALA A 169 -4.88 9.03 17.07
C ALA A 169 -4.65 8.98 18.59
N LYS A 170 -4.07 10.04 19.16
CA LYS A 170 -4.01 10.19 20.62
C LYS A 170 -5.43 10.32 21.17
N LYS A 171 -5.76 9.50 22.18
CA LYS A 171 -6.98 9.72 22.98
C LYS A 171 -6.88 11.12 23.60
N LYS A 172 -7.86 11.97 23.31
CA LYS A 172 -8.05 13.26 23.96
C LYS A 172 -8.52 13.09 25.39
#